data_AF-A0A3B0WXK8-F1
#
_entry.id   AF-A0A3B0WXK8-F1
#
_cell.length_a   1.000
_cell.length_b   1.000
_cell.length_c   1.000
_cell.angle_alpha   90.00
_cell.angle_beta   90.00
_cell.angle_gamma   90.00
#
_symmetry.space_group_name_H-M   'P 1'
#
loop_
_entity.id
_entity.type
_entity.pdbx_description
1 polymer ?
#
loop_
_entity_poly.entity_id
_entity_poly.type
_entity_poly.pdbx_seq_one_letter_code
_entity_poly.pdbx_strand_id
1 'polypeptide(L)'
;MRRAKTVDEYIAMVKDALYEIDDMRAAIEYDEEGMGASTGYIDDIESSLKHIFDLMKSGDYCWNTGDLSFISIIRELDDSVIPFRSLLIRINETHKNGLESAEDPQ
;
A
#
# COMPACT_ATOMS: atom_id res chain seq x y z
N MET A 1 5.45 2.87 11.92
CA MET A 1 5.91 3.67 10.77
C MET A 1 5.27 5.05 10.85
N ARG A 2 5.92 6.14 10.42
CA ARG A 2 5.33 7.51 10.41
C ARG A 2 4.65 7.84 9.08
N ARG A 3 3.81 8.89 9.01
CA ARG A 3 3.24 9.35 7.72
C ARG A 3 4.33 10.02 6.88
N ALA A 4 4.13 10.08 5.56
CA ALA A 4 5.07 10.78 4.69
C ALA A 4 5.00 12.29 4.93
N LYS A 5 6.16 12.96 5.02
CA LYS A 5 6.29 14.41 5.19
C LYS A 5 6.38 15.14 3.86
N THR A 6 6.78 14.44 2.81
CA THR A 6 6.91 14.98 1.46
C THR A 6 6.22 14.09 0.45
N VAL A 7 5.92 14.67 -0.72
CA VAL A 7 5.43 13.94 -1.89
C VAL A 7 6.39 12.81 -2.27
N ASP A 8 7.70 13.08 -2.28
CA ASP A 8 8.71 12.08 -2.62
C ASP A 8 8.76 10.92 -1.63
N GLU A 9 8.60 11.21 -0.33
CA GLU A 9 8.48 10.15 0.69
C GLU A 9 7.23 9.30 0.45
N TYR A 10 6.10 9.91 0.09
CA TYR A 10 4.88 9.15 -0.22
C TYR A 10 5.05 8.28 -1.47
N ILE A 11 5.69 8.81 -2.51
CA ILE A 11 6.04 8.05 -3.72
C ILE A 11 6.96 6.88 -3.37
N ALA A 12 7.94 7.08 -2.48
CA ALA A 12 8.81 6.01 -2.02
C ALA A 12 8.02 4.92 -1.30
N MET A 13 7.11 5.27 -0.39
CA MET A 13 6.27 4.29 0.30
C MET A 13 5.42 3.45 -0.68
N VAL A 14 4.85 4.07 -1.71
CA VAL A 14 4.08 3.36 -2.74
C VAL A 14 4.98 2.41 -3.54
N LYS A 15 6.21 2.82 -3.87
CA LYS A 15 7.18 1.94 -4.53
C LYS A 15 7.62 0.77 -3.64
N ASP A 16 7.89 1.03 -2.37
CA ASP A 16 8.24 -0.01 -1.40
C ASP A 16 7.13 -1.06 -1.31
N ALA A 17 5.87 -0.63 -1.27
CA ALA A 17 4.74 -1.57 -1.27
C ALA A 17 4.61 -2.39 -2.55
N LEU A 18 4.97 -1.83 -3.71
CA LEU A 18 5.03 -2.59 -4.97
C LEU A 18 6.16 -3.61 -4.96
N TYR A 19 7.34 -3.27 -4.42
CA TYR A 19 8.44 -4.23 -4.26
C TYR A 19 8.07 -5.36 -3.30
N GLU A 20 7.41 -5.07 -2.19
CA GLU A 20 6.95 -6.08 -1.23
C GLU A 20 5.90 -7.04 -1.83
N ILE A 21 5.07 -6.55 -2.77
CA ILE A 21 4.15 -7.41 -3.54
C ILE A 21 4.92 -8.37 -4.44
N ASP A 22 5.95 -7.88 -5.14
CA ASP A 22 6.78 -8.72 -6.01
C ASP A 22 7.56 -9.77 -5.19
N ASP A 23 8.12 -9.38 -4.04
CA ASP A 23 8.80 -10.30 -3.11
C ASP A 23 7.83 -11.35 -2.54
N MET A 24 6.61 -10.95 -2.16
CA MET A 24 5.58 -11.87 -1.68
C MET A 24 5.17 -12.88 -2.76
N ARG A 25 5.01 -12.45 -4.02
CA ARG A 25 4.73 -13.36 -5.15
C ARG A 25 5.87 -14.35 -5.37
N ALA A 26 7.12 -13.87 -5.36
CA ALA A 26 8.28 -14.74 -5.51
C ALA A 26 8.38 -15.78 -4.38
N ALA A 27 8.04 -15.40 -3.15
CA ALA A 27 7.99 -16.33 -2.02
C ALA A 27 6.89 -17.39 -2.18
N ILE A 28 5.70 -17.01 -2.66
CA ILE A 28 4.60 -17.94 -2.96
C ILE A 28 4.99 -18.90 -4.09
N GLU A 29 5.60 -18.41 -5.16
CA GLU A 29 6.05 -19.24 -6.29
C GLU A 29 7.12 -20.27 -5.88
N TYR A 30 7.95 -19.93 -4.89
CA TYR A 30 9.01 -20.81 -4.41
C TYR A 30 8.52 -21.87 -3.39
N ASP A 31 7.43 -21.59 -2.67
CA ASP A 31 6.82 -22.53 -1.72
C ASP A 31 5.80 -23.43 -2.45
N GLU A 32 6.25 -24.58 -2.96
CA GLU A 32 5.42 -25.52 -3.76
C GLU A 32 4.14 -26.02 -3.05
N GLU A 33 4.02 -25.84 -1.72
CA GLU A 33 2.82 -26.15 -0.91
C GLU A 33 2.07 -24.88 -0.42
N GLY A 34 2.64 -23.69 -0.63
CA GLY A 34 2.22 -22.43 -0.03
C GLY A 34 1.28 -21.60 -0.90
N MET A 35 0.04 -21.42 -0.43
CA MET A 35 -0.98 -20.52 -0.99
C MET A 35 -1.55 -20.89 -2.36
N GLY A 36 -1.71 -22.18 -2.67
CA GLY A 36 -2.44 -22.69 -3.85
C GLY A 36 -3.93 -22.31 -3.97
N ALA A 37 -4.41 -21.33 -3.21
CA ALA A 37 -5.75 -20.76 -3.34
C ALA A 37 -5.71 -19.24 -3.15
N SER A 38 -6.03 -18.53 -4.24
CA SER A 38 -6.52 -17.15 -4.28
C SER A 38 -5.58 -16.02 -3.81
N THR A 39 -4.72 -15.55 -4.72
CA THR A 39 -4.03 -14.25 -4.59
C THR A 39 -4.75 -13.11 -5.32
N GLY A 40 -6.06 -13.24 -5.62
CA GLY A 40 -6.80 -12.19 -6.33
C GLY A 40 -6.76 -10.83 -5.60
N TYR A 41 -6.67 -10.85 -4.28
CA TYR A 41 -6.46 -9.64 -3.49
C TYR A 41 -5.10 -8.98 -3.73
N ILE A 42 -4.04 -9.73 -4.08
CA ILE A 42 -2.71 -9.18 -4.39
C ILE A 42 -2.81 -8.33 -5.65
N ASP A 43 -3.50 -8.83 -6.67
CA ASP A 43 -3.71 -8.12 -7.93
C ASP A 43 -4.51 -6.83 -7.72
N ASP A 44 -5.54 -6.87 -6.85
CA ASP A 44 -6.35 -5.69 -6.51
C ASP A 44 -5.53 -4.63 -5.73
N ILE A 45 -4.73 -5.05 -4.75
CA ILE A 45 -3.84 -4.16 -4.00
C ILE A 45 -2.81 -3.54 -4.95
N GLU A 46 -2.15 -4.34 -5.78
CA GLU A 46 -1.15 -3.89 -6.73
C GLU A 46 -1.73 -2.90 -7.74
N SER A 47 -2.91 -3.21 -8.30
CA SER A 47 -3.59 -2.34 -9.27
C SER A 47 -3.93 -0.99 -8.65
N SER A 48 -4.40 -0.99 -7.40
CA SER A 48 -4.67 0.26 -6.68
C SER A 48 -3.38 1.06 -6.39
N LEU A 49 -2.27 0.40 -6.05
CA LEU A 49 -0.98 1.07 -5.82
C LEU A 49 -0.39 1.65 -7.12
N LYS A 50 -0.45 0.90 -8.22
CA LYS A 50 -0.05 1.37 -9.56
C LYS A 50 -0.87 2.58 -9.99
N HIS A 51 -2.18 2.55 -9.77
CA HIS A 51 -3.05 3.68 -10.07
C HIS A 51 -2.66 4.95 -9.28
N ILE A 52 -2.39 4.82 -7.98
CA ILE A 52 -1.89 5.92 -7.15
C ILE A 52 -0.57 6.46 -7.72
N PHE A 53 0.37 5.57 -8.06
CA PHE A 53 1.65 5.96 -8.60
C PHE A 53 1.54 6.71 -9.94
N ASP A 54 0.63 6.28 -10.81
CA ASP A 54 0.38 6.94 -12.10
C ASP A 54 -0.29 8.32 -11.93
N LEU A 55 -1.22 8.46 -10.98
CA LEU A 55 -1.80 9.75 -10.61
C LEU A 55 -0.72 10.71 -10.05
N MET A 56 0.22 10.19 -9.25
CA MET A 56 1.33 10.98 -8.70
C MET A 56 2.29 11.43 -9.80
N LYS A 57 2.56 10.57 -10.79
CA LYS A 57 3.40 10.88 -11.95
C LYS A 57 2.78 11.91 -12.89
N SER A 58 1.47 11.84 -13.09
CA SER A 58 0.73 12.78 -13.94
C SER A 58 0.50 14.13 -13.26
N GLY A 59 0.56 14.18 -11.92
CA GLY A 59 0.24 15.37 -11.13
C GLY A 59 -1.25 15.51 -10.81
N ASP A 60 -2.06 14.52 -11.20
CA ASP A 60 -3.52 14.50 -10.99
C ASP A 60 -3.92 13.90 -9.64
N TYR A 61 -2.95 13.48 -8.83
CA TYR A 61 -3.21 12.88 -7.53
C TYR A 61 -3.86 13.86 -6.54
N CYS A 62 -4.96 13.41 -5.92
CA CYS A 62 -5.73 14.15 -4.94
C CYS A 62 -5.62 13.49 -3.55
N TRP A 63 -5.36 14.30 -2.52
CA TRP A 63 -5.34 13.87 -1.12
C TRP A 63 -6.73 13.92 -0.49
N ASN A 64 -6.92 13.21 0.62
CA ASN A 64 -8.10 13.26 1.46
C ASN A 64 -9.41 12.96 0.71
N THR A 65 -9.39 11.95 -0.18
CA THR A 65 -10.57 11.52 -0.94
C THR A 65 -11.26 10.29 -0.33
N GLY A 66 -10.94 9.95 0.92
CA GLY A 66 -11.47 8.77 1.62
C GLY A 66 -10.44 7.66 1.80
N ASP A 67 -10.89 6.46 2.16
CA ASP A 67 -10.00 5.28 2.19
C ASP A 67 -9.62 4.88 0.75
N LEU A 68 -8.36 4.47 0.55
CA LEU A 68 -7.93 3.83 -0.69
C LEU A 68 -8.68 2.50 -0.88
N SER A 69 -8.96 2.16 -2.14
CA SER A 69 -9.81 1.00 -2.48
C SER A 69 -9.35 -0.32 -1.86
N PHE A 70 -8.03 -0.53 -1.73
CA PHE A 70 -7.47 -1.75 -1.14
C PHE A 70 -7.74 -1.90 0.37
N ILE A 71 -8.18 -0.86 1.07
CA ILE A 71 -8.36 -0.93 2.53
C ILE A 71 -9.50 -1.84 2.95
N SER A 72 -10.55 -1.97 2.14
CA SER A 72 -11.61 -2.96 2.41
C SER A 72 -11.05 -4.38 2.41
N ILE A 73 -10.18 -4.69 1.44
CA ILE A 73 -9.48 -5.97 1.34
C ILE A 73 -8.62 -6.22 2.58
N ILE A 74 -7.81 -5.23 2.96
CA ILE A 74 -6.94 -5.34 4.13
C ILE A 74 -7.74 -5.66 5.39
N ARG A 75 -8.89 -5.01 5.61
CA ARG A 75 -9.73 -5.22 6.80
C ARG A 75 -10.35 -6.62 6.89
N GLU A 76 -10.52 -7.31 5.76
CA GLU A 76 -11.10 -8.67 5.72
C GLU A 76 -10.03 -9.75 5.95
N LEU A 77 -8.78 -9.48 5.61
CA LEU A 77 -7.66 -10.41 5.78
C LEU A 77 -7.14 -10.42 7.22
N ASP A 78 -6.79 -11.61 7.70
CA ASP A 78 -6.04 -11.79 8.94
C ASP A 78 -4.71 -11.02 8.91
N ASP A 79 -4.30 -10.50 10.07
CA ASP A 79 -3.13 -9.63 10.21
C ASP A 79 -1.81 -10.30 9.76
N SER A 80 -1.75 -11.64 9.79
CA SER A 80 -0.57 -12.42 9.39
C SER A 80 -0.46 -12.73 7.89
N VAL A 81 -1.49 -12.42 7.09
CA VAL A 81 -1.52 -12.76 5.66
C VAL A 81 -0.58 -11.88 4.86
N ILE A 82 -0.50 -10.59 5.19
CA ILE A 82 0.29 -9.61 4.45
C ILE A 82 1.46 -9.13 5.33
N PRO A 83 2.70 -9.52 5.04
CA PRO A 83 3.85 -9.20 5.89
C PRO A 83 4.13 -7.69 5.98
N PHE A 84 3.75 -6.92 4.95
CA PHE A 84 3.89 -5.47 4.86
C PHE A 84 2.59 -4.70 5.14
N ARG A 85 1.61 -5.29 5.85
CA ARG A 85 0.30 -4.67 6.13
C ARG A 85 0.39 -3.27 6.74
N SER A 86 1.36 -3.07 7.63
CA SER A 86 1.59 -1.78 8.29
C SER A 86 1.97 -0.66 7.31
N LEU A 87 2.67 -1.00 6.22
CA LEU A 87 3.01 -0.07 5.14
C LEU A 87 1.75 0.36 4.38
N LEU A 88 0.88 -0.59 4.01
CA LEU A 88 -0.39 -0.31 3.32
C LEU A 88 -1.32 0.58 4.16
N ILE A 89 -1.44 0.29 5.46
CA ILE A 89 -2.19 1.13 6.40
C ILE A 89 -1.60 2.55 6.41
N ARG A 90 -0.28 2.68 6.46
CA ARG A 90 0.37 3.99 6.53
C ARG A 90 0.25 4.79 5.23
N ILE A 91 0.28 4.12 4.07
CA ILE A 91 -0.01 4.72 2.76
C ILE A 91 -1.43 5.31 2.77
N ASN A 92 -2.42 4.55 3.27
CA ASN A 92 -3.78 5.05 3.38
C ASN A 92 -3.94 6.19 4.40
N GLU A 93 -3.30 6.09 5.57
CA GLU A 93 -3.30 7.17 6.56
C GLU A 93 -2.72 8.46 6.00
N THR A 94 -1.66 8.38 5.19
CA THR A 94 -1.08 9.54 4.50
C THR A 94 -1.99 10.06 3.40
N HIS A 95 -2.61 9.16 2.60
CA HIS A 95 -3.61 9.57 1.61
C HIS A 95 -4.75 10.37 2.26
N LYS A 96 -5.33 9.86 3.35
CA LYS A 96 -6.49 10.44 4.03
C LYS A 96 -6.18 11.76 4.72
N ASN A 97 -5.08 11.81 5.44
CA ASN A 97 -4.78 12.96 6.30
C ASN A 97 -3.82 13.95 5.63
N GLY A 98 -3.43 13.70 4.38
CA GLY A 98 -2.36 14.42 3.71
C GLY A 98 -0.99 14.11 4.30
N LEU A 99 0.00 14.90 3.86
CA LEU A 99 1.37 14.81 4.37
C LEU A 99 1.42 15.16 5.88
N GLU A 100 2.31 14.48 6.59
CA GLU A 100 2.59 14.74 8.00
C GLU A 100 3.17 16.15 8.16
N SER A 101 2.51 16.97 8.96
CA SER A 101 3.03 18.28 9.33
C SER A 101 4.02 18.15 10.50
N ALA A 102 4.90 19.13 10.67
CA ALA A 102 5.84 19.15 11.81
C ALA A 102 5.13 19.27 13.17
N GLU A 103 3.83 19.59 13.18
CA GLU A 103 3.01 19.79 14.38
C GLU A 103 2.15 18.57 14.73
N ASP A 104 2.14 17.53 13.89
CA ASP A 104 1.43 16.27 14.18
C ASP A 104 2.16 15.50 15.30
N PRO A 105 1.50 15.15 16.42
CA PRO A 105 2.10 14.35 17.48
C PRO A 105 2.55 12.97 16.94
N GLN A 106 3.79 12.57 17.28
CA GLN A 106 4.35 11.25 16.97
C GLN A 106 3.77 10.16 17.87
#